data_AF-A0A1C7MF46-F1
#
_entry.id   AF-A0A1C7MF46-F1
#
_cell.length_a   1.000
_cell.length_b   1.000
_cell.length_c   1.000
_cell.angle_alpha   90.00
_cell.angle_beta   90.00
_cell.angle_gamma   90.00
#
_symmetry.space_group_name_H-M   'P 1'
#
loop_
_entity.id
_entity.type
_entity.pdbx_description
1 polymer ?
#
loop_
_entity_poly.entity_id
_entity_poly.type
_entity_poly.pdbx_seq_one_letter_code
_entity_poly.pdbx_strand_id
1 'polypeptide(L)'
;MRKFQLGTRTAAVVFALLVLKPSNLEEQLENLIPNKTPVWAKWREVVAGKIEKDEPLEFDLIDRNPEIGLTKKDMTLLNTLYTDAEEAFAGYARHIQVCQTVKNLISAA
;
A
#
# COMPACT_ATOMS: atom_id res chain seq x y z
N MET A 1 5.92 17.78 -13.66
CA MET A 1 5.41 17.04 -12.49
C MET A 1 4.23 16.19 -12.91
N ARG A 2 4.24 14.89 -12.62
CA ARG A 2 3.08 14.00 -12.86
C ARG A 2 2.17 14.06 -11.65
N LYS A 3 0.87 14.26 -11.86
CA LYS A 3 -0.13 14.22 -10.79
C LYS A 3 -0.70 12.80 -10.70
N PHE A 4 -0.74 12.25 -9.50
CA PHE A 4 -1.45 11.00 -9.21
C PHE A 4 -2.74 11.35 -8.47
N GLN A 5 -3.85 10.83 -8.95
CA GLN A 5 -5.13 10.92 -8.25
C GLN A 5 -5.23 9.69 -7.36
N LEU A 6 -5.00 9.89 -6.06
CA LEU A 6 -5.11 8.87 -5.02
C LEU A 6 -6.34 9.25 -4.20
N GLY A 7 -7.37 8.40 -4.24
CA GLY A 7 -8.71 8.73 -3.76
C GLY A 7 -8.80 8.90 -2.24
N THR A 8 -7.88 8.29 -1.50
CA THR A 8 -7.85 8.32 -0.04
C THR A 8 -6.46 8.69 0.49
N ARG A 9 -6.41 9.20 1.73
CA ARG A 9 -5.14 9.43 2.44
C ARG A 9 -4.34 8.14 2.60
N THR A 10 -5.02 7.02 2.82
CA THR A 10 -4.40 5.70 2.94
C THR A 10 -3.69 5.31 1.64
N ALA A 11 -4.38 5.40 0.50
CA ALA A 11 -3.79 5.13 -0.80
C ALA A 11 -2.60 6.07 -1.10
N ALA A 12 -2.73 7.35 -0.73
CA ALA A 12 -1.65 8.33 -0.89
C ALA A 12 -0.38 7.97 -0.11
N VAL A 13 -0.54 7.54 1.14
CA VAL A 13 0.57 7.13 2.01
C VAL A 13 1.22 5.85 1.49
N VAL A 14 0.43 4.81 1.17
CA VAL A 14 0.97 3.54 0.64
C VAL A 14 1.75 3.79 -0.66
N PHE A 15 1.22 4.61 -1.57
CA PHE A 15 1.93 4.98 -2.79
C PHE A 15 3.26 5.68 -2.50
N ALA A 16 3.27 6.64 -1.56
CA ALA A 16 4.49 7.34 -1.19
C ALA A 16 5.56 6.37 -0.64
N LEU A 17 5.15 5.41 0.19
CA LEU A 17 6.07 4.41 0.75
C LEU A 17 6.60 3.44 -0.31
N LEU A 18 5.78 3.02 -1.29
CA LEU A 18 6.23 2.23 -2.44
C LEU A 18 7.27 2.95 -3.29
N VAL A 19 7.12 4.27 -3.45
CA VAL A 19 8.05 5.10 -4.23
C VAL A 19 9.34 5.38 -3.47
N LEU A 20 9.24 5.75 -2.19
CA LEU A 20 10.38 6.20 -1.38
C LEU A 20 11.16 5.05 -0.74
N LYS A 21 10.51 3.89 -0.52
CA LYS A 21 11.07 2.70 0.15
C LYS A 21 11.90 3.03 1.40
N PRO A 22 11.34 3.74 2.40
CA PRO A 22 12.05 4.00 3.65
C PRO A 22 12.27 2.69 4.44
N SER A 23 13.21 2.70 5.37
CA SER A 23 13.30 1.66 6.41
C SER A 23 12.17 1.82 7.44
N ASN A 24 11.91 0.77 8.22
CA ASN A 24 10.88 0.71 9.26
C ASN A 24 9.47 1.04 8.72
N LEU A 25 9.03 0.33 7.68
CA LEU A 25 7.81 0.66 6.95
C LEU A 25 6.56 0.70 7.84
N GLU A 26 6.46 -0.21 8.80
CA GLU A 26 5.34 -0.25 9.75
C GLU A 26 5.29 1.02 10.62
N GLU A 27 6.44 1.47 11.14
CA GLU A 27 6.56 2.70 11.93
C GLU A 27 6.21 3.94 11.09
N GLN A 28 6.66 3.97 9.83
CA GLN A 28 6.33 5.05 8.90
C GLN A 28 4.82 5.10 8.60
N LEU A 29 4.18 3.94 8.42
CA LEU A 29 2.73 3.85 8.26
C LEU A 29 2.00 4.37 9.50
N GLU A 30 2.44 4.02 10.71
CA GLU A 30 1.84 4.52 11.96
C GLU A 30 1.99 6.04 12.09
N ASN A 31 3.18 6.58 11.80
CA ASN A 31 3.44 8.02 11.87
C ASN A 31 2.59 8.81 10.87
N LEU A 32 2.41 8.29 9.66
CA LEU A 32 1.65 8.96 8.60
C LEU A 32 0.13 8.79 8.76
N ILE A 33 -0.32 7.70 9.38
CA ILE A 33 -1.74 7.42 9.68
C ILE A 33 -1.86 6.95 11.13
N PRO A 34 -1.86 7.87 12.10
CA PRO A 34 -1.86 7.53 13.51
C PRO A 34 -3.25 7.04 13.94
N ASN A 35 -3.45 5.73 13.88
CA ASN A 35 -4.62 5.05 14.40
C ASN A 35 -4.22 3.76 15.13
N LYS A 36 -4.69 3.63 16.38
CA LYS A 36 -4.23 2.61 17.33
C LYS A 36 -5.25 1.49 17.58
N THR A 37 -6.19 1.27 16.66
CA THR A 37 -7.07 0.10 16.76
C THR A 37 -6.42 -1.17 16.21
N PRO A 38 -6.86 -2.36 16.63
CA PRO A 38 -6.35 -3.64 16.13
C PRO A 38 -6.41 -3.77 14.60
N VAL A 39 -7.46 -3.23 13.96
CA VAL A 39 -7.60 -3.21 12.50
C VAL A 39 -6.44 -2.51 11.81
N TRP A 40 -6.06 -1.35 12.33
CA TRP A 40 -4.96 -0.58 11.76
C TRP A 40 -3.61 -1.21 12.02
N ALA A 41 -3.42 -1.84 13.19
CA ALA A 41 -2.21 -2.61 13.47
C ALA A 41 -2.07 -3.77 12.47
N LYS A 42 -3.12 -4.57 12.28
CA LYS A 42 -3.14 -5.68 11.33
C LYS A 42 -2.85 -5.22 9.90
N TRP A 43 -3.54 -4.17 9.46
CA TRP A 43 -3.34 -3.61 8.13
C TRP A 43 -1.88 -3.17 7.92
N ARG A 44 -1.28 -2.45 8.89
CA ARG A 44 0.10 -1.98 8.78
C ARG A 44 1.09 -3.13 8.71
N GLU A 45 0.96 -4.12 9.58
CA GLU A 45 1.81 -5.32 9.61
C GLU A 45 1.84 -6.00 8.23
N VAL A 46 0.67 -6.29 7.66
CA VAL A 46 0.56 -7.02 6.38
C VAL A 46 1.07 -6.17 5.21
N VAL A 47 0.69 -4.89 5.14
CA VAL A 47 1.14 -4.01 4.05
C VAL A 47 2.65 -3.79 4.12
N ALA A 48 3.20 -3.46 5.29
CA ALA A 48 4.63 -3.28 5.47
C ALA A 48 5.39 -4.56 5.08
N GLY A 49 4.95 -5.73 5.58
CA GLY A 49 5.59 -7.00 5.28
C GLY A 49 5.61 -7.35 3.78
N LYS A 50 4.54 -7.04 3.04
CA LYS A 50 4.53 -7.21 1.57
C LYS A 50 5.47 -6.21 0.87
N ILE A 51 5.47 -4.93 1.27
CA ILE A 51 6.38 -3.93 0.67
C ILE A 51 7.84 -4.28 0.93
N GLU A 52 8.19 -4.71 2.15
CA GLU A 52 9.56 -5.09 2.53
C GLU A 52 10.09 -6.28 1.72
N LYS A 53 9.21 -7.21 1.35
CA LYS A 53 9.53 -8.37 0.53
C LYS A 53 9.45 -8.09 -0.98
N ASP A 54 9.18 -6.84 -1.37
CA ASP A 54 8.90 -6.46 -2.77
C ASP A 54 7.79 -7.31 -3.41
N GLU A 55 6.81 -7.75 -2.61
CA GLU A 55 5.65 -8.49 -3.09
C GLU A 55 4.58 -7.55 -3.66
N PRO A 56 3.78 -8.01 -4.65
CA PRO A 56 2.59 -7.29 -5.06
C PRO A 56 1.62 -7.06 -3.90
N LEU A 57 1.05 -5.86 -3.82
CA LEU A 57 -0.06 -5.57 -2.88
C LEU A 57 -1.37 -6.09 -3.47
N GLU A 58 -1.48 -7.41 -3.52
CA GLU A 58 -2.69 -8.17 -3.82
C GLU A 58 -3.06 -8.93 -2.54
N PHE A 59 -4.31 -8.79 -2.07
CA PHE A 59 -4.76 -9.37 -0.81
C PHE A 59 -5.84 -10.41 -1.05
N ASP A 60 -5.53 -11.66 -0.71
CA ASP A 60 -6.40 -12.81 -0.95
C ASP A 60 -7.34 -13.10 0.24
N LEU A 61 -8.02 -14.25 0.21
CA LEU A 61 -8.91 -14.67 1.29
C LEU A 61 -8.19 -14.97 2.61
N ILE A 62 -6.89 -15.30 2.57
CA ILE A 62 -6.07 -15.54 3.76
C ILE A 62 -5.75 -14.20 4.41
N ASP A 63 -5.31 -13.21 3.62
CA ASP A 63 -5.07 -11.85 4.09
C ASP A 63 -6.35 -11.22 4.67
N ARG A 64 -7.50 -11.53 4.05
CA ARG A 64 -8.83 -11.00 4.42
C ARG A 64 -9.59 -11.87 5.42
N ASN A 65 -8.96 -12.92 5.95
CA ASN A 65 -9.61 -13.87 6.85
C ASN A 65 -10.04 -13.17 8.16
N PRO A 66 -11.23 -13.47 8.73
CA PRO A 66 -11.64 -12.90 10.01
C PRO A 66 -10.64 -13.24 11.11
N GLU A 67 -9.95 -12.22 11.61
CA GLU A 67 -9.04 -12.37 12.73
C GLU A 67 -9.83 -12.44 14.04
N ILE A 68 -9.40 -13.32 14.94
CA ILE A 68 -10.02 -13.49 16.26
C ILE A 68 -9.97 -12.16 17.01
N GLY A 69 -11.14 -11.63 17.37
CA GLY A 69 -11.26 -10.36 18.09
C GLY A 69 -11.62 -9.15 17.22
N LEU A 70 -11.68 -9.30 15.89
CA LEU A 70 -12.23 -8.26 15.01
C LEU A 70 -13.74 -8.42 14.83
N THR A 71 -14.47 -7.31 14.93
CA THR A 71 -15.91 -7.28 14.64
C THR A 71 -16.18 -7.33 13.13
N LYS A 72 -17.44 -7.54 12.73
CA LYS A 72 -17.82 -7.42 11.31
C LYS A 72 -17.50 -6.04 10.73
N LYS A 73 -17.67 -4.97 11.52
CA LYS A 73 -17.34 -3.60 11.09
C LYS A 73 -15.83 -3.41 10.91
N ASP A 74 -15.05 -3.99 11.80
CA ASP A 74 -13.59 -4.01 11.71
C ASP A 74 -13.12 -4.72 10.44
N MET A 75 -13.72 -5.86 10.12
CA MET A 75 -13.44 -6.59 8.88
C MET A 75 -13.85 -5.80 7.63
N THR A 76 -14.97 -5.06 7.67
CA THR A 76 -15.33 -4.15 6.58
C THR A 76 -14.28 -3.06 6.40
N LEU A 77 -13.83 -2.42 7.50
CA LEU A 77 -12.80 -1.41 7.45
C LEU A 77 -11.48 -1.98 6.92
N LEU A 78 -11.03 -3.13 7.43
CA LEU A 78 -9.81 -3.80 6.99
C LEU A 78 -9.81 -4.06 5.48
N ASN A 79 -10.94 -4.57 4.96
CA ASN A 79 -11.10 -4.79 3.53
C ASN A 79 -10.99 -3.51 2.70
N THR A 80 -11.60 -2.40 3.16
CA THR A 80 -11.46 -1.10 2.52
C THR A 80 -10.00 -0.64 2.51
N LEU A 81 -9.28 -0.80 3.62
CA LEU A 81 -7.87 -0.42 3.71
C LEU A 81 -6.96 -1.25 2.80
N TYR A 82 -7.27 -2.54 2.59
CA TYR A 82 -6.57 -3.37 1.60
C TYR A 82 -6.87 -2.92 0.16
N THR A 83 -8.11 -2.57 -0.14
CA THR A 83 -8.46 -2.01 -1.46
C THR A 83 -7.73 -0.69 -1.73
N ASP A 84 -7.63 0.20 -0.74
CA ASP A 84 -6.82 1.43 -0.86
C ASP A 84 -5.34 1.13 -1.18
N ALA A 85 -4.79 0.05 -0.59
CA ALA A 85 -3.41 -0.38 -0.84
C ALA A 85 -3.24 -1.01 -2.25
N GLU A 86 -4.20 -1.80 -2.71
CA GLU A 86 -4.26 -2.33 -4.09
C GLU A 86 -4.30 -1.20 -5.12
N GLU A 87 -5.14 -0.19 -4.90
CA GLU A 87 -5.24 0.98 -5.78
C GLU A 87 -3.92 1.78 -5.84
N ALA A 88 -3.28 1.96 -4.68
CA ALA A 88 -1.97 2.60 -4.58
C ALA A 88 -0.91 1.82 -5.36
N PHE A 89 -0.87 0.50 -5.22
CA PHE A 89 0.07 -0.35 -5.94
C PHE A 89 -0.17 -0.36 -7.44
N ALA A 90 -1.43 -0.38 -7.89
CA ALA A 90 -1.76 -0.22 -9.30
C ALA A 90 -1.26 1.13 -9.86
N GLY A 91 -1.37 2.21 -9.06
CA GLY A 91 -0.78 3.50 -9.38
C GLY A 91 0.74 3.46 -9.49
N TYR A 92 1.39 2.78 -8.56
CA TYR A 92 2.85 2.60 -8.53
C TYR A 92 3.36 1.77 -9.71
N ALA A 93 2.72 0.65 -10.05
CA ALA A 93 3.06 -0.18 -11.19
C ALA A 93 3.03 0.63 -12.50
N ARG A 94 1.99 1.46 -12.70
CA ARG A 94 1.91 2.41 -13.82
C ARG A 94 3.06 3.43 -13.80
N HIS A 95 3.44 3.94 -12.61
CA HIS A 95 4.57 4.86 -12.48
C HIS A 95 5.88 4.21 -12.94
N ILE A 96 6.17 3.00 -12.45
CA ILE A 96 7.40 2.27 -12.78
C ILE A 96 7.45 1.92 -14.27
N GLN A 97 6.35 1.43 -14.85
CA GLN A 97 6.29 1.09 -16.27
C GLN A 97 6.67 2.28 -17.15
N VAL A 98 6.10 3.47 -16.89
CA VAL A 98 6.43 4.65 -17.67
C VAL A 98 7.88 5.10 -17.46
N CYS A 99 8.40 5.03 -16.23
CA CYS A 99 9.80 5.35 -15.95
C CYS A 99 10.76 4.43 -16.72
N GLN A 100 10.44 3.15 -16.85
CA GLN A 100 11.21 2.19 -17.65
C GLN A 100 11.13 2.50 -19.15
N THR A 101 9.93 2.77 -19.69
CA THR A 101 9.77 3.14 -21.10
C THR A 101 10.60 4.38 -21.47
N VAL A 102 10.57 5.42 -20.63
CA VAL A 102 11.36 6.65 -20.87
C VAL A 102 12.86 6.36 -20.85
N LYS A 103 13.35 5.58 -19.88
CA LYS A 103 14.77 5.19 -19.82
C LYS A 103 15.19 4.45 -21.09
N ASN A 104 14.40 3.48 -21.55
CA ASN A 104 14.71 2.69 -22.73
C ASN A 104 14.78 3.54 -24.01
N LEU A 105 13.90 4.53 -24.16
CA LEU A 105 13.93 5.45 -25.30
C LEU A 105 15.17 6.34 -25.31
N ILE A 106 15.63 6.81 -24.15
CA ILE A 106 16.85 7.63 -24.04
C ILE A 106 18.10 6.80 -24.31
N SER A 107 18.15 5.55 -23.86
CA SER A 107 19.31 4.66 -24.08
C SER A 107 19.43 4.12 -25.51
N ALA A 108 18.39 4.23 -26.33
CA ALA A 108 18.37 3.79 -27.73
C ALA A 108 18.64 4.92 -28.74
N ALA A 109 18.74 6.17 -28.27
CA ALA A 109 19.03 7.37 -29.06
C ALA A 109 20.50 7.80 -28.89
#